data_AF-A0A124HKF5-F1
#
_entry.id   AF-A0A124HKF5-F1
#
_cell.length_a   1.000
_cell.length_b   1.000
_cell.length_c   1.000
_cell.angle_alpha   90.00
_cell.angle_beta   90.00
_cell.angle_gamma   90.00
#
_symmetry.space_group_name_H-M   'P 1'
#
loop_
_entity.id
_entity.type
_entity.pdbx_description
1 polymer ?
#
loop_
_entity_poly.entity_id
_entity_poly.type
_entity_poly.pdbx_seq_one_letter_code
_entity_poly.pdbx_strand_id
1 'polypeptide(L)'
;MGRMRPSSLRPPEPRFVPAGEHPLWDEALATVNRDLAATLPGQRPLCLIAYPADAHEDEQVYVALADGNAHGNSLQPSGSAPWALWTVAEAAQDTITGCLWQAWPVCTLHGLGMHLREESGRPVWNCAGGGRPGDPAHVRAAVGELDTLHRPHRPNRKRRKDGRGA
;
A
#
# COMPACT_ATOMS: atom_id res chain seq x y z
N MET A 1 -28.67 28.99 -38.54
CA MET A 1 -29.18 28.39 -37.29
C MET A 1 -28.55 27.00 -37.15
N GLY A 2 -27.36 26.92 -36.53
CA GLY A 2 -26.66 25.65 -36.32
C GLY A 2 -27.12 25.02 -35.01
N ARG A 3 -27.61 23.78 -35.05
CA ARG A 3 -28.05 23.03 -33.88
C ARG A 3 -26.83 22.74 -33.00
N MET A 4 -26.77 23.40 -31.85
CA MET A 4 -25.86 23.08 -30.76
C MET A 4 -26.19 21.67 -30.28
N ARG A 5 -25.28 20.72 -30.45
CA ARG A 5 -25.38 19.39 -29.86
C ARG A 5 -25.40 19.57 -28.33
N PRO A 6 -26.31 18.92 -27.58
CA PRO A 6 -26.21 18.95 -26.13
C PRO A 6 -24.93 18.20 -25.73
N SER A 7 -23.92 18.94 -25.31
CA SER A 7 -22.83 18.39 -24.52
C SER A 7 -23.48 17.74 -23.30
N SER A 8 -23.27 16.43 -23.13
CA SER A 8 -23.74 15.71 -21.95
C SER A 8 -23.22 16.41 -20.70
N LEU A 9 -24.10 17.04 -19.93
CA LEU A 9 -23.80 17.80 -18.71
C LEU A 9 -23.39 16.91 -17.52
N ARG A 10 -23.21 15.60 -17.74
CA ARG A 10 -22.74 14.68 -16.70
C ARG A 10 -21.22 14.62 -16.78
N PRO A 11 -20.49 14.97 -15.71
CA PRO A 11 -19.09 14.62 -15.60
C PRO A 11 -18.93 13.12 -15.86
N PRO A 12 -17.85 12.68 -16.51
CA PRO A 12 -17.65 11.27 -16.73
C PRO A 12 -17.59 10.57 -15.35
N GLU A 13 -18.08 9.33 -15.29
CA GLU A 13 -18.04 8.59 -14.04
C GLU A 13 -16.64 8.04 -13.81
N PRO A 14 -16.16 7.97 -12.54
CA PRO A 14 -14.91 7.31 -12.22
C PRO A 14 -14.94 5.86 -12.69
N ARG A 15 -13.81 5.36 -13.20
CA ARG A 15 -13.68 3.99 -13.70
C ARG A 15 -12.61 3.22 -12.95
N PHE A 16 -12.80 1.92 -12.77
CA PHE A 16 -11.70 1.05 -12.35
C PHE A 16 -10.67 0.95 -13.47
N VAL A 17 -9.40 1.06 -13.10
CA VAL A 17 -8.29 0.89 -14.03
C VAL A 17 -8.01 -0.61 -14.20
N PRO A 18 -8.05 -1.15 -15.42
CA PRO A 18 -7.69 -2.53 -15.69
C PRO A 18 -6.18 -2.76 -15.51
N ALA A 19 -5.83 -3.96 -15.03
CA ALA A 19 -4.44 -4.39 -14.95
C ALA A 19 -3.77 -4.33 -16.34
N GLY A 20 -2.53 -3.86 -16.37
CA GLY A 20 -1.72 -3.67 -17.56
C GLY A 20 -1.76 -2.24 -18.12
N GLU A 21 -2.70 -1.40 -17.70
CA GLU A 21 -2.73 0.02 -18.12
C GLU A 21 -1.58 0.81 -17.47
N HIS A 22 -1.25 0.51 -16.21
CA HIS A 22 -0.11 1.09 -15.50
C HIS A 22 0.74 0.00 -14.82
N PRO A 23 1.61 -0.72 -15.58
CA PRO A 23 2.31 -1.89 -15.07
C PRO A 23 3.13 -1.66 -13.79
N LEU A 24 3.82 -0.52 -13.68
CA LEU A 24 4.58 -0.19 -12.48
C LEU A 24 3.69 0.02 -11.25
N TRP A 25 2.51 0.62 -11.42
CA TRP A 25 1.55 0.78 -10.34
C TRP A 25 0.86 -0.55 -10.01
N ASP A 26 0.62 -1.41 -10.99
CA ASP A 26 0.07 -2.75 -10.77
C ASP A 26 1.00 -3.60 -9.89
N GLU A 27 2.30 -3.61 -10.21
CA GLU A 27 3.32 -4.32 -9.42
C GLU A 27 3.46 -3.76 -8.00
N ALA A 28 3.46 -2.43 -7.89
CA ALA A 28 3.49 -1.74 -6.61
C ALA A 28 2.25 -2.05 -5.77
N LEU A 29 1.06 -1.99 -6.38
CA LEU A 29 -0.21 -2.27 -5.73
C LEU A 29 -0.32 -3.73 -5.28
N ALA A 30 0.17 -4.67 -6.08
CA ALA A 30 0.26 -6.07 -5.68
C ALA A 30 1.18 -6.24 -4.45
N THR A 31 2.31 -5.52 -4.41
CA THR A 31 3.23 -5.52 -3.27
C THR A 31 2.56 -4.99 -2.01
N VAL A 32 1.89 -3.85 -2.09
CA VAL A 32 1.15 -3.23 -0.97
C VAL A 32 -0.03 -4.09 -0.52
N ASN A 33 -0.74 -4.74 -1.45
CA ASN A 33 -1.85 -5.63 -1.12
C ASN A 33 -1.42 -6.88 -0.35
N ARG A 34 -0.16 -7.32 -0.45
CA ARG A 34 0.38 -8.38 0.42
C ARG A 34 0.45 -7.93 1.87
N ASP A 35 0.93 -6.71 2.12
CA ASP A 35 0.95 -6.13 3.46
C ASP A 35 -0.45 -5.92 4.01
N LEU A 36 -1.38 -5.48 3.16
CA LEU A 36 -2.79 -5.33 3.52
C LEU A 36 -3.38 -6.67 3.95
N ALA A 37 -3.21 -7.73 3.15
CA ALA A 37 -3.70 -9.06 3.49
C ALA A 37 -3.08 -9.58 4.80
N ALA A 38 -1.81 -9.27 5.06
CA ALA A 38 -1.10 -9.69 6.27
C ALA A 38 -1.58 -8.97 7.55
N THR A 39 -2.01 -7.71 7.42
CA THR A 39 -2.32 -6.84 8.58
C THR A 39 -3.80 -6.54 8.74
N LEU A 40 -4.59 -6.74 7.69
CA LEU A 40 -6.03 -6.50 7.62
C LEU A 40 -6.71 -7.57 6.75
N PRO A 41 -6.73 -8.84 7.19
CA PRO A 41 -7.17 -9.98 6.36
C PRO A 41 -8.66 -9.94 5.97
N GLY A 42 -9.50 -9.13 6.63
CA GLY A 42 -10.90 -8.92 6.24
C GLY A 42 -11.08 -7.90 5.11
N GLN A 43 -10.05 -7.12 4.79
CA GLN A 43 -10.10 -6.10 3.75
C GLN A 43 -9.82 -6.74 2.38
N ARG A 44 -10.68 -6.45 1.40
CA ARG A 44 -10.43 -6.84 0.01
C ARG A 44 -9.22 -6.06 -0.54
N PRO A 45 -8.45 -6.63 -1.50
CA PRO A 45 -7.36 -5.92 -2.15
C PRO A 45 -7.80 -4.55 -2.66
N LEU A 46 -6.93 -3.56 -2.47
CA LEU A 46 -7.07 -2.24 -3.07
C LEU A 46 -6.98 -2.36 -4.60
N CYS A 47 -7.60 -1.40 -5.27
CA CYS A 47 -7.59 -1.27 -6.73
C CYS A 47 -7.18 0.14 -7.14
N LEU A 48 -6.90 0.33 -8.42
CA LEU A 48 -6.73 1.64 -9.01
C LEU A 48 -8.08 2.14 -9.56
N ILE A 49 -8.42 3.39 -9.27
CA ILE A 49 -9.58 4.08 -9.84
C ILE A 49 -9.10 5.35 -10.54
N ALA A 50 -9.62 5.61 -11.73
CA ALA A 50 -9.29 6.78 -12.50
C ALA A 50 -10.50 7.73 -12.53
N TYR A 51 -10.24 8.96 -12.13
CA TYR A 51 -11.20 10.05 -12.22
C TYR A 51 -10.92 10.82 -13.51
N PRO A 52 -11.97 11.07 -14.30
CA PRO A 52 -11.81 11.87 -15.49
C PRO A 52 -11.32 13.27 -15.11
N ALA A 53 -10.32 13.73 -15.83
CA ALA A 53 -9.97 15.12 -15.82
C ALA A 53 -11.07 15.97 -16.48
N ASP A 54 -11.17 17.23 -16.07
CA ASP A 54 -11.83 18.23 -16.88
C ASP A 54 -11.01 18.51 -18.16
N ALA A 55 -11.55 19.30 -19.09
CA ALA A 55 -11.11 19.38 -20.50
C ALA A 55 -9.64 19.80 -20.74
N HIS A 56 -8.85 20.03 -19.69
CA HIS A 56 -7.48 20.53 -19.72
C HIS A 56 -6.48 19.72 -18.88
N GLU A 57 -6.92 18.64 -18.23
CA GLU A 57 -6.05 17.81 -17.39
C GLU A 57 -5.97 16.37 -17.92
N ASP A 58 -4.92 15.64 -17.49
CA ASP A 58 -4.80 14.21 -17.70
C ASP A 58 -5.63 13.45 -16.64
N GLU A 59 -6.12 12.27 -16.99
CA GLU A 59 -6.90 11.42 -16.08
C GLU A 59 -6.14 11.15 -14.78
N GLN A 60 -6.80 11.39 -13.64
CA GLN A 60 -6.16 11.30 -12.33
C GLN A 60 -6.42 9.93 -11.72
N VAL A 61 -5.36 9.16 -11.50
CA VAL A 61 -5.45 7.79 -10.96
C VAL A 61 -5.20 7.80 -9.45
N TYR A 62 -6.00 7.07 -8.70
CA TYR A 62 -5.92 6.94 -7.24
C TYR A 62 -5.85 5.48 -6.84
N VAL A 63 -5.28 5.22 -5.67
CA VAL A 63 -5.51 3.96 -4.95
C VAL A 63 -6.88 4.05 -4.26
N ALA A 64 -7.66 2.99 -4.34
CA ALA A 64 -9.01 2.93 -3.81
C ALA A 64 -9.29 1.60 -3.08
N LEU A 65 -10.26 1.63 -2.17
CA LEU A 65 -10.91 0.43 -1.69
C LEU A 65 -11.63 -0.30 -2.83
N ALA A 66 -11.94 -1.58 -2.64
CA ALA A 66 -12.57 -2.42 -3.67
C ALA A 66 -13.99 -1.98 -4.08
N ASP A 67 -14.61 -1.04 -3.36
CA ASP A 67 -15.88 -0.41 -3.71
C ASP A 67 -15.70 0.90 -4.51
N GLY A 68 -14.45 1.31 -4.77
CA GLY A 68 -14.09 2.51 -5.50
C GLY A 68 -13.88 3.75 -4.63
N ASN A 69 -14.06 3.68 -3.30
CA ASN A 69 -13.78 4.81 -2.43
C ASN A 69 -12.26 5.05 -2.32
N ALA A 70 -11.83 6.28 -2.60
CA ALA A 70 -10.44 6.72 -2.53
C ALA A 70 -10.30 7.92 -1.56
N HIS A 71 -9.10 8.09 -1.00
CA HIS A 71 -8.73 9.27 -0.22
C HIS A 71 -7.27 9.66 -0.49
N GLY A 72 -6.92 10.92 -0.23
CA GLY A 72 -5.58 11.46 -0.47
C GLY A 72 -5.40 12.01 -1.88
N ASN A 73 -4.17 11.96 -2.37
CA ASN A 73 -3.76 12.54 -3.66
C ASN A 73 -3.74 11.51 -4.79
N SER A 74 -3.81 11.99 -6.04
CA SER A 74 -3.62 11.15 -7.22
C SER A 74 -2.16 10.69 -7.35
N LEU A 75 -1.99 9.50 -7.90
CA LEU A 75 -0.70 8.91 -8.21
C LEU A 75 -0.02 9.75 -9.29
N GLN A 76 1.18 10.22 -8.95
CA GLN A 76 2.03 10.90 -9.90
C GLN A 76 2.76 9.88 -10.78
N PRO A 77 2.88 10.11 -12.11
CA PRO A 77 3.65 9.24 -12.99
C PRO A 77 5.06 8.97 -12.45
N SER A 78 5.42 7.70 -12.32
CA SER A 78 6.72 7.29 -11.80
C SER A 78 7.64 6.80 -12.91
N GLY A 79 8.89 7.27 -12.92
CA GLY A 79 9.92 6.76 -13.83
C GLY A 79 10.65 5.50 -13.35
N SER A 80 10.36 5.00 -12.13
CA SER A 80 11.06 3.85 -11.56
C SER A 80 10.17 3.02 -10.63
N ALA A 81 10.47 1.72 -10.52
CA ALA A 81 9.71 0.80 -9.67
C ALA A 81 9.78 1.14 -8.15
N PRO A 82 10.93 1.55 -7.56
CA PRO A 82 10.96 1.97 -6.15
C PRO A 82 10.10 3.20 -5.88
N TRP A 83 10.07 4.16 -6.82
CA TRP A 83 9.23 5.35 -6.69
C TRP A 83 7.74 5.02 -6.84
N ALA A 84 7.39 4.15 -7.79
CA ALA A 84 6.03 3.62 -7.94
C ALA A 84 5.54 2.94 -6.65
N LEU A 85 6.42 2.14 -6.02
CA LEU A 85 6.10 1.48 -4.76
C LEU A 85 5.92 2.47 -3.63
N TRP A 86 6.76 3.51 -3.54
CA TRP A 86 6.60 4.57 -2.56
C TRP A 86 5.24 5.27 -2.69
N THR A 87 4.91 5.77 -3.89
CA THR A 87 3.69 6.57 -4.11
C THR A 87 2.43 5.74 -3.91
N VAL A 88 2.42 4.48 -4.35
CA VAL A 88 1.28 3.58 -4.14
C VAL A 88 1.14 3.19 -2.67
N ALA A 89 2.24 2.97 -1.94
CA ALA A 89 2.16 2.66 -0.51
C ALA A 89 1.67 3.85 0.32
N GLU A 90 2.08 5.07 -0.04
CA GLU A 90 1.62 6.31 0.59
C GLU A 90 0.12 6.53 0.33
N ALA A 91 -0.30 6.47 -0.93
CA ALA A 91 -1.71 6.60 -1.32
C ALA A 91 -2.61 5.52 -0.69
N ALA A 92 -2.10 4.29 -0.55
CA ALA A 92 -2.79 3.21 0.16
C ALA A 92 -2.98 3.52 1.65
N GLN A 93 -1.94 4.07 2.31
CA GLN A 93 -2.02 4.50 3.70
C GLN A 93 -3.07 5.60 3.89
N ASP A 94 -3.07 6.61 3.02
CA ASP A 94 -4.07 7.68 3.06
C ASP A 94 -5.49 7.15 2.80
N THR A 95 -5.65 6.28 1.81
CA THR A 95 -6.94 5.66 1.48
C THR A 95 -7.50 4.85 2.64
N ILE A 96 -6.70 3.97 3.24
CA ILE A 96 -7.16 3.15 4.36
C ILE A 96 -7.44 4.01 5.59
N THR A 97 -6.56 4.97 5.88
CA THR A 97 -6.72 5.84 7.05
C THR A 97 -7.95 6.73 6.90
N GLY A 98 -8.15 7.34 5.74
CA GLY A 98 -9.26 8.25 5.47
C GLY A 98 -10.60 7.54 5.30
N CYS A 99 -10.64 6.42 4.58
CA CYS A 99 -11.91 5.73 4.31
C CYS A 99 -12.35 4.83 5.46
N LEU A 100 -11.43 4.14 6.13
CA LEU A 100 -11.75 3.20 7.21
C LEU A 100 -11.60 3.79 8.61
N TRP A 101 -11.13 5.05 8.73
CA TRP A 101 -10.94 5.75 10.01
C TRP A 101 -10.05 4.98 11.01
N GLN A 102 -9.04 4.28 10.49
CA GLN A 102 -8.10 3.48 11.27
C GLN A 102 -6.69 3.68 10.76
N ALA A 103 -5.72 3.74 11.67
CA ALA A 103 -4.32 3.79 11.27
C ALA A 103 -3.93 2.50 10.54
N TRP A 104 -3.15 2.62 9.47
CA TRP A 104 -2.61 1.47 8.77
C TRP A 104 -1.28 1.78 8.04
N PRO A 105 -0.31 0.84 8.04
CA PRO A 105 -0.27 -0.37 8.86
C PRO A 105 0.09 -0.07 10.32
N VAL A 106 -0.35 -0.91 11.24
CA VAL A 106 -0.07 -0.75 12.69
C VAL A 106 1.13 -1.58 13.11
N CYS A 107 2.05 -0.97 13.86
CA CYS A 107 3.17 -1.67 14.47
C CYS A 107 2.67 -2.60 15.57
N THR A 108 2.92 -3.91 15.46
CA THR A 108 2.47 -4.88 16.46
C THR A 108 3.24 -4.82 17.79
N LEU A 109 4.34 -4.06 17.87
CA LEU A 109 5.08 -3.86 19.13
C LEU A 109 4.52 -2.71 19.95
N HIS A 110 4.15 -1.60 19.31
CA HIS A 110 3.72 -0.38 20.00
C HIS A 110 2.23 -0.04 19.82
N GLY A 111 1.52 -0.71 18.91
CA GLY A 111 0.12 -0.40 18.59
C GLY A 111 -0.06 0.96 17.90
N LEU A 112 0.99 1.50 17.29
CA LEU A 112 1.00 2.81 16.62
C LEU A 112 0.99 2.65 15.10
N GLY A 113 0.39 3.61 14.39
CA GLY A 113 0.53 3.73 12.95
C GLY A 113 1.99 3.82 12.53
N MET A 114 2.37 3.05 11.52
CA MET A 114 3.68 3.12 10.90
C MET A 114 3.66 4.12 9.74
N HIS A 115 4.82 4.69 9.43
CA HIS A 115 4.98 5.60 8.30
C HIS A 115 6.01 5.07 7.32
N LEU A 116 5.92 5.54 6.07
CA LEU A 116 6.95 5.29 5.09
C LEU A 116 8.24 6.04 5.43
N ARG A 117 9.35 5.32 5.26
CA ARG A 117 10.72 5.83 5.29
C ARG A 117 11.52 5.15 4.19
N GLU A 118 12.62 5.78 3.80
CA GLU A 118 13.58 5.17 2.88
C GLU A 118 14.71 4.52 3.68
N GLU A 119 15.03 3.27 3.35
CA GLU A 119 16.19 2.55 3.88
C GLU A 119 16.89 1.86 2.70
N SER A 120 18.17 2.20 2.46
CA SER A 120 18.96 1.60 1.37
C SER A 120 18.27 1.65 0.00
N GLY A 121 17.61 2.78 -0.32
CA GLY A 121 16.89 2.99 -1.59
C GLY A 121 15.60 2.21 -1.76
N ARG A 122 15.05 1.63 -0.67
CA ARG A 122 13.76 0.92 -0.68
C ARG A 122 12.79 1.56 0.32
N PRO A 123 11.48 1.60 0.01
CA PRO A 123 10.47 2.01 0.98
C PRO A 123 10.32 0.95 2.09
N VAL A 124 10.28 1.43 3.33
CA VAL A 124 10.09 0.60 4.53
C VAL A 124 8.99 1.15 5.42
N TRP A 125 8.33 0.26 6.16
CA TRP A 125 7.43 0.62 7.25
C TRP A 125 8.22 0.86 8.52
N ASN A 126 8.17 2.10 9.01
CA ASN A 126 8.88 2.52 10.21
C ASN A 126 7.90 2.96 11.31
N CYS A 127 8.11 2.47 12.52
CA CYS A 127 7.42 2.91 13.72
C CYS A 127 8.24 4.03 14.40
N ALA A 128 7.58 5.09 14.85
CA ALA A 128 8.24 6.21 15.54
C ALA A 128 8.75 5.87 16.97
N GLY A 129 8.37 4.69 17.51
CA GLY A 129 8.63 4.36 18.90
C GLY A 129 7.47 4.76 19.81
N GLY A 130 7.44 4.20 21.02
CA GLY A 130 6.44 4.49 22.03
C GLY A 130 6.71 5.81 22.77
N GLY A 131 5.72 6.30 23.50
CA GLY A 131 5.88 7.51 24.32
C GLY A 131 6.67 7.31 25.62
N ARG A 132 7.07 6.06 25.94
CA ARG A 132 7.79 5.75 27.18
C ARG A 132 9.30 5.74 26.93
N PRO A 133 10.11 6.13 27.93
CA PRO A 133 11.54 5.92 27.88
C PRO A 133 11.86 4.44 27.65
N GLY A 134 12.61 4.13 26.59
CA GLY A 134 12.99 2.76 26.23
C GLY A 134 12.22 2.14 25.07
N ASP A 135 11.28 2.85 24.44
CA ASP A 135 10.53 2.38 23.26
C ASP A 135 11.03 3.09 21.97
N PRO A 136 12.21 2.74 21.42
CA PRO A 136 12.79 3.46 20.29
C PRO A 136 12.02 3.27 18.98
N ALA A 137 12.21 4.24 18.08
CA ALA A 137 11.84 4.10 16.68
C ALA A 137 12.52 2.87 16.06
N HIS A 138 11.83 2.20 15.15
CA HIS A 138 12.38 1.03 14.46
C HIS A 138 11.70 0.77 13.12
N VAL A 139 12.47 0.22 12.20
CA VAL A 139 11.96 -0.38 10.97
C VAL A 139 11.29 -1.71 11.30
N ARG A 140 10.07 -1.92 10.81
CA ARG A 140 9.35 -3.19 10.94
C ARG A 140 9.65 -4.14 9.79
N ALA A 141 9.51 -3.67 8.56
CA ALA A 141 9.83 -4.43 7.35
C ALA A 141 9.94 -3.50 6.14
N ALA A 142 10.49 -4.00 5.03
CA ALA A 142 10.27 -3.37 3.74
C ALA A 142 8.79 -3.47 3.34
N VAL A 143 8.34 -2.54 2.49
CA VAL A 143 6.98 -2.63 1.91
C VAL A 143 6.84 -3.92 1.11
N GLY A 144 5.78 -4.68 1.39
CA GLY A 144 5.46 -5.99 0.84
C GLY A 144 6.00 -7.18 1.63
N GLU A 145 6.64 -6.95 2.77
CA GLU A 145 7.28 -8.00 3.59
C GLU A 145 6.69 -8.10 5.02
N LEU A 146 5.55 -7.45 5.33
CA LEU A 146 4.94 -7.54 6.67
C LEU A 146 4.40 -8.94 7.01
N ASP A 147 4.13 -9.78 6.00
CA ASP A 147 3.74 -11.18 6.18
C ASP A 147 4.88 -12.04 6.76
N THR A 148 6.14 -11.67 6.50
CA THR A 148 7.32 -12.38 6.99
C THR A 148 7.49 -12.27 8.50
N LEU A 149 6.95 -11.20 9.12
CA LEU A 149 7.02 -10.96 10.57
C LEU A 149 6.17 -11.94 11.37
N HIS A 150 5.13 -12.51 10.76
CA HIS A 150 4.23 -13.47 11.41
C HIS A 150 4.76 -14.91 11.34
N ARG A 151 5.81 -15.17 10.54
CA ARG A 151 6.41 -16.49 10.47
C ARG A 151 7.35 -16.64 11.66
N PRO A 152 7.10 -17.55 12.63
CA PRO A 152 8.13 -17.87 13.60
C PRO A 152 9.33 -18.42 12.84
N HIS A 153 10.38 -17.60 12.74
CA HIS A 153 11.69 -18.07 12.33
C HIS A 153 12.04 -19.19 13.30
N ARG A 154 11.98 -20.45 12.85
CA ARG A 154 12.42 -21.61 13.62
C ARG A 154 13.89 -21.85 13.26
N PRO A 155 14.87 -21.34 14.02
CA PRO A 155 16.25 -21.57 13.69
C PRO A 155 16.59 -22.99 14.15
N ASN A 156 16.91 -23.84 13.19
CA ASN A 156 17.87 -24.93 13.33
C ASN A 156 17.54 -26.04 14.36
N ARG A 157 16.85 -27.11 13.93
CA ARG A 157 16.83 -28.39 14.66
C ARG A 157 18.18 -29.08 14.47
N LYS A 158 19.14 -28.75 15.35
CA LYS A 158 20.42 -29.47 15.47
C LYS A 158 20.09 -30.95 15.70
N ARG A 159 20.29 -31.79 14.68
CA ARG A 159 20.15 -33.25 14.75
C ARG A 159 21.21 -33.73 15.74
N ARG A 160 20.81 -34.01 16.98
CA ARG A 160 21.70 -34.64 17.97
C ARG A 160 22.12 -35.98 17.38
N LYS A 161 23.44 -36.11 17.24
CA LYS A 161 24.15 -37.31 16.86
C LYS A 161 24.06 -38.24 18.08
N ASP A 162 23.09 -39.14 18.10
CA ASP A 162 23.06 -40.21 19.09
C ASP A 162 24.12 -41.24 18.69
N GLY A 163 25.32 -41.03 19.21
CA GLY A 163 26.26 -42.10 19.45
C GLY A 163 25.85 -42.81 20.73
N ARG A 164 25.54 -44.11 20.62
CA ARG A 164 25.71 -45.07 21.70
C ARG A 164 26.32 -46.32 21.10
N GLY A 165 27.59 -46.52 21.42
CA GLY A 165 28.19 -47.85 21.38
C GLY A 165 27.65 -48.68 22.54
N ALA A 166 27.39 -49.94 22.25
CA ALA A 166 27.79 -51.10 23.02
C ALA A 166 28.00 -52.23 22.00
#